data_AF-A0A7D4JYE1-F1
#
_entry.id   AF-A0A7D4JYE1-F1
#
_cell.length_a   1.000
_cell.length_b   1.000
_cell.length_c   1.000
_cell.angle_alpha   90.00
_cell.angle_beta   90.00
_cell.angle_gamma   90.00
#
_symmetry.space_group_name_H-M   'P 1'
#
loop_
_entity.id
_entity.type
_entity.pdbx_description
1 polymer ?
#
loop_
_entity_poly.entity_id
_entity_poly.type
_entity_poly.pdbx_seq_one_letter_code
_entity_poly.pdbx_strand_id
1 'polypeptide(L)' 'MKKTQIDRCAYFWSCKLLPDHIDKLKEEAKDAEEYEAICINNKIERAAEELEEIQRNMRN' A
#
# COMPACT_ATOMS: atom_id res chain seq x y z
N MET A 1 -3.75 14.52 -20.75
CA MET A 1 -4.24 14.94 -19.41
C MET A 1 -3.29 15.98 -18.86
N LYS A 2 -3.81 17.02 -18.16
CA LYS A 2 -2.92 17.95 -17.45
C LYS A 2 -2.19 17.18 -16.33
N LYS A 3 -0.94 17.54 -16.03
CA LYS A 3 -0.11 16.89 -14.98
C LYS A 3 -0.88 16.70 -13.66
N THR A 4 -1.60 17.73 -13.24
CA THR A 4 -2.46 17.73 -12.04
C THR A 4 -3.60 16.70 -12.05
N GLN A 5 -4.10 16.30 -13.23
CA GLN A 5 -5.12 15.25 -13.33
C GLN A 5 -4.48 13.85 -13.24
N ILE A 6 -3.28 13.69 -13.78
CA ILE A 6 -2.51 12.44 -13.67
C ILE A 6 -2.16 12.20 -12.20
N ASP A 7 -1.66 13.23 -11.51
CA ASP A 7 -1.29 13.15 -10.10
C ASP A 7 -2.51 12.81 -9.21
N ARG A 8 -3.68 13.41 -9.49
CA ARG A 8 -4.94 13.08 -8.79
C ARG A 8 -5.42 11.66 -9.07
N CYS A 9 -5.31 11.18 -10.29
CA CYS A 9 -5.68 9.80 -10.63
C CYS A 9 -4.72 8.79 -9.97
N ALA A 10 -3.41 9.03 -10.05
CA ALA A 10 -2.41 8.20 -9.39
C ALA A 10 -2.68 8.12 -7.88
N TYR A 11 -2.93 9.28 -7.25
CA TYR A 11 -3.33 9.34 -5.85
C TYR A 11 -4.57 8.49 -5.55
N PHE A 12 -5.67 8.71 -6.30
CA PHE A 12 -6.94 8.02 -6.08
C PHE A 12 -6.76 6.51 -6.17
N TRP A 13 -6.03 6.03 -7.17
CA TRP A 13 -5.78 4.62 -7.37
C TRP A 13 -4.86 4.04 -6.30
N SER A 14 -3.81 4.76 -5.87
CA SER A 14 -2.96 4.29 -4.77
C SER A 14 -3.75 4.12 -3.47
N CYS A 15 -4.59 5.10 -3.09
CA CYS A 15 -5.44 4.96 -1.89
C CYS A 15 -6.50 3.86 -2.00
N LYS A 16 -6.93 3.52 -3.22
CA LYS A 16 -7.88 2.43 -3.47
C LYS A 16 -7.22 1.06 -3.45
N LEU A 17 -6.03 0.93 -4.03
CA LEU A 17 -5.40 -0.36 -4.30
C LEU A 17 -4.41 -0.81 -3.22
N LEU A 18 -3.73 0.12 -2.54
CA LEU A 18 -2.80 -0.22 -1.45
C LEU A 18 -3.48 -0.96 -0.29
N PRO A 19 -4.68 -0.55 0.19
CA PRO A 19 -5.38 -1.30 1.24
C PRO A 19 -5.68 -2.74 0.81
N ASP A 20 -6.23 -2.94 -0.39
CA ASP A 20 -6.53 -4.28 -0.92
C ASP A 20 -5.26 -5.13 -1.07
N HIS A 21 -4.13 -4.52 -1.43
CA HIS A 21 -2.85 -5.21 -1.52
C HIS A 21 -2.33 -5.63 -0.15
N ILE A 22 -2.41 -4.75 0.85
CA ILE A 22 -2.04 -5.04 2.24
C ILE A 22 -2.86 -6.21 2.78
N ASP A 23 -4.17 -6.22 2.54
CA ASP A 23 -5.03 -7.29 3.06
C ASP A 23 -4.74 -8.63 2.37
N LYS A 24 -4.41 -8.65 1.07
CA LYS A 24 -3.93 -9.86 0.41
C LYS A 24 -2.62 -10.37 1.00
N LEU A 25 -1.65 -9.49 1.25
CA LEU A 25 -0.38 -9.86 1.87
C LEU A 25 -0.60 -10.43 3.28
N LYS A 26 -1.55 -9.89 4.06
CA LYS A 26 -1.88 -10.43 5.39
C LYS A 26 -2.45 -11.83 5.31
N GLU A 27 -3.28 -12.14 4.31
CA GLU A 27 -3.76 -13.51 4.09
C GLU A 27 -2.63 -14.44 3.68
N GLU A 28 -1.76 -14.02 2.76
CA GLU A 28 -0.58 -14.78 2.34
C GLU A 28 0.37 -15.08 3.51
N ALA A 29 0.55 -14.13 4.44
CA ALA A 29 1.41 -14.30 5.61
C ALA A 29 0.90 -15.38 6.60
N LYS A 30 -0.40 -15.70 6.62
CA LYS A 30 -0.96 -16.69 7.56
C LYS A 30 -0.52 -18.11 7.24
N ASP A 31 -0.35 -18.41 5.96
CA ASP A 31 -0.02 -19.75 5.46
C ASP A 31 1.47 -19.90 5.09
N ALA A 32 2.26 -18.82 5.24
CA ALA A 32 3.66 -18.77 4.87
C ALA A 32 4.58 -19.44 5.92
N GLU A 33 5.70 -20.01 5.47
CA GLU A 33 6.77 -20.45 6.37
C GLU A 33 7.45 -19.26 7.07
N GLU A 34 8.11 -19.49 8.20
CA GLU A 34 8.63 -18.44 9.09
C GLU A 34 9.43 -17.35 8.37
N TYR A 35 10.38 -17.74 7.52
CA TYR A 35 11.18 -16.77 6.75
C TYR A 35 10.33 -15.98 5.74
N GLU A 36 9.41 -16.66 5.04
CA GLU A 36 8.54 -16.04 4.06
C GLU A 36 7.54 -15.09 4.73
N ALA A 37 6.98 -15.46 5.88
CA ALA A 37 6.12 -14.62 6.69
C ALA A 37 6.83 -13.34 7.13
N ILE A 38 8.11 -13.40 7.54
CA ILE A 38 8.93 -12.22 7.86
C ILE A 38 9.07 -11.31 6.62
N CYS A 39 9.37 -11.89 5.46
CA CYS A 39 9.47 -11.13 4.21
C CYS A 39 8.14 -10.46 3.83
N ILE A 40 7.01 -11.14 4.00
CA ILE A 40 5.68 -10.61 3.71
C ILE A 40 5.32 -9.50 4.71
N ASN A 41 5.61 -9.67 6.00
CA ASN A 41 5.38 -8.63 7.01
C ASN A 41 6.16 -7.34 6.72
N ASN A 42 7.42 -7.44 6.29
CA ASN A 42 8.19 -6.27 5.84
C ASN A 42 7.55 -5.56 4.65
N LYS A 43 6.92 -6.30 3.72
CA LYS A 43 6.18 -5.69 2.59
C LYS A 43 4.91 -5.01 3.06
N ILE A 44 4.19 -5.61 4.02
CA ILE A 44 2.99 -5.02 4.63
C ILE A 44 3.33 -3.69 5.30
N GLU A 45 4.39 -3.65 6.11
CA GLU A 45 4.84 -2.42 6.79
C GLU A 45 5.15 -1.32 5.80
N ARG A 46 5.96 -1.61 4.77
CA ARG A 46 6.29 -0.62 3.74
C ARG A 46 5.06 -0.12 2.98
N ALA A 47 4.15 -1.01 2.60
CA ALA A 47 2.92 -0.62 1.92
C ALA A 47 2.00 0.25 2.82
N ALA A 48 1.99 -0.01 4.12
CA ALA A 48 1.26 0.80 5.09
C ALA A 48 1.88 2.19 5.27
N GLU A 49 3.21 2.29 5.34
CA GLU A 49 3.95 3.55 5.39
C GLU A 49 3.69 4.40 4.13
N GLU A 50 3.76 3.78 2.94
CA GLU A 50 3.46 4.46 1.67
C GLU A 50 2.02 4.99 1.65
N LEU A 51 1.06 4.20 2.13
CA LEU A 51 -0.33 4.62 2.22
C LEU A 51 -0.49 5.81 3.19
N GLU A 52 0.18 5.78 4.34
CA GLU A 52 0.15 6.88 5.31
C GLU A 52 0.75 8.16 4.72
N GLU A 53 1.90 8.07 4.04
CA GLU A 53 2.56 9.21 3.41
C GLU A 53 1.67 9.85 2.34
N ILE A 54 1.07 9.01 1.47
CA ILE A 54 0.13 9.45 0.45
C ILE A 54 -1.05 10.18 1.09
N GLN A 55 -1.66 9.62 2.13
CA GLN A 55 -2.78 10.23 2.83
C GLN A 55 -2.40 11.52 3.56
N ARG A 56 -1.20 11.59 4.15
CA ARG A 56 -0.67 12.78 4.82
C ARG A 56 -0.50 13.93 3.85
N ASN A 57 0.04 13.66 2.66
CA ASN A 57 0.20 14.65 1.59
C ASN A 57 -1.12 15.20 1.04
N MET A 58 -2.27 14.59 1.37
CA MET A 58 -3.60 15.12 1.03
C MET A 58 -4.23 16.02 2.09
N ARG A 59 -3.75 15.97 3.34
CA ARG A 59 -4.28 16.80 4.44
C ARG A 59 -3.61 18.17 4.52
N ASN A 60 -2.44 18.33 3.89
CA ASN A 60 -1.67 19.57 3.80
C ASN A 60 -1.99 20.33 2.51
#